data_AF-A0A023WTN0-F1
#
_entry.id   AF-A0A023WTN0-F1
#
_cell.length_a   1.000
_cell.length_b   1.000
_cell.length_c   1.000
_cell.angle_alpha   90.00
_cell.angle_beta   90.00
_cell.angle_gamma   90.00
#
_symmetry.space_group_name_H-M   'P 1'
#
loop_
_entity.id
_entity.type
_entity.pdbx_description
1 polymer ?
#
loop_
_entity_poly.entity_id
_entity_poly.type
_entity_poly.pdbx_seq_one_letter_code
_entity_poly.pdbx_strand_id
1 'polypeptide(L)'
;MTRLHLISLVLITAITAHASADTPTQKDTENLYKQAVEILAQAEPIIREIEASLASDQQANLPFMSDRYGQTILPAVQKLEKASQLGSAKAQYRLALIYEALPDRAKAACELYNRSAKQAFAPAAVRLAASCIGYEPNPEYEALLENAVSQINHYENAYPQPTVRLECMKVPPSGMQYQWGSMNDFLAEIYILQATRTSKGESREEKRRLYEKAFALNECNYAERRLAR
;
A
#
# COMPACT_ATOMS: atom_id res chain seq x y z
N MET A 1 53.73 62.78 18.48
CA MET A 1 53.40 61.37 18.75
C MET A 1 52.07 61.43 19.51
N THR A 2 50.89 61.05 19.04
CA THR A 2 50.40 59.93 18.20
C THR A 2 49.03 60.36 17.64
N ARG A 3 48.74 60.12 16.35
CA ARG A 3 47.39 60.28 15.77
C ARG A 3 46.66 58.94 15.92
N LEU A 4 45.50 58.96 16.58
CA LEU A 4 44.61 57.80 16.75
C LEU A 4 43.64 57.78 15.56
N HIS A 5 43.74 56.77 14.69
CA HIS A 5 42.77 56.53 13.62
C HIS A 5 41.65 55.63 14.12
N LEU A 6 40.41 56.13 14.16
CA LEU A 6 39.21 55.30 14.28
C LEU A 6 38.93 54.65 12.91
N ILE A 7 39.05 53.32 12.84
CA ILE A 7 38.52 52.54 11.72
C ILE A 7 37.16 51.98 12.17
N SER A 8 36.09 52.54 11.62
CA SER A 8 34.73 52.04 11.81
C SER A 8 34.50 50.86 10.88
N LEU A 9 34.45 49.64 11.43
CA LEU A 9 34.19 48.42 10.69
C LEU A 9 32.67 48.31 10.42
N VAL A 10 32.25 48.60 9.19
CA VAL A 10 30.86 48.37 8.75
C VAL A 10 30.70 46.89 8.41
N LEU A 11 29.96 46.16 9.25
CA LEU A 11 29.59 44.76 9.01
C LEU A 11 28.39 44.73 8.04
N ILE A 12 28.63 44.41 6.78
CA ILE A 12 27.56 44.17 5.80
C ILE A 12 27.17 42.70 5.91
N THR A 13 26.05 42.40 6.56
CA THR A 13 25.44 41.06 6.54
C THR A 13 24.65 40.89 5.24
N ALA A 14 25.17 40.07 4.32
CA ALA A 14 24.44 39.64 3.13
C ALA A 14 23.36 38.63 3.54
N ILE A 15 22.09 39.02 3.40
CA ILE A 15 20.95 38.11 3.55
C ILE A 15 20.80 37.35 2.23
N THR A 16 21.22 36.10 2.18
CA THR A 16 20.89 35.21 1.06
C THR A 16 19.46 34.70 1.22
N ALA A 17 18.54 35.28 0.46
CA ALA A 17 17.19 34.74 0.28
C ALA A 17 17.30 33.35 -0.39
N HIS A 18 17.12 32.29 0.39
CA HIS A 18 16.90 30.95 -0.16
C HIS A 18 15.45 30.90 -0.62
N ALA A 19 15.24 30.93 -1.93
CA ALA A 19 13.97 30.53 -2.52
C ALA A 19 13.78 29.03 -2.25
N SER A 20 12.97 28.69 -1.26
CA SER A 20 12.53 27.31 -1.05
C SER A 20 11.66 26.94 -2.25
N ALA A 21 12.19 26.10 -3.15
CA ALA A 21 11.34 25.38 -4.08
C ALA A 21 10.29 24.63 -3.24
N ASP A 22 9.02 25.00 -3.40
CA ASP A 22 7.91 24.46 -2.63
C ASP A 22 7.90 22.93 -2.76
N THR A 23 8.47 22.26 -1.77
CA THR A 23 8.50 20.81 -1.73
C THR A 23 7.08 20.37 -1.43
N PRO A 24 6.44 19.55 -2.29
CA PRO A 24 5.05 19.19 -2.11
C PRO A 24 4.82 18.60 -0.73
N THR A 25 3.88 19.18 0.00
CA THR A 25 3.68 18.88 1.40
C THR A 25 3.00 17.52 1.56
N GLN A 26 3.14 16.89 2.72
CA GLN A 26 2.38 15.68 3.08
C GLN A 26 0.86 15.86 2.83
N LYS A 27 0.34 17.07 3.08
CA LYS A 27 -1.05 17.46 2.82
C LYS A 27 -1.42 17.39 1.34
N ASP A 28 -0.52 17.75 0.44
CA ASP A 28 -0.77 17.71 -1.00
C ASP A 28 -0.90 16.26 -1.50
N THR A 29 -0.03 15.38 -1.01
CA THR A 29 -0.11 13.94 -1.35
C THR A 29 -1.37 13.29 -0.81
N GLU A 30 -1.81 13.69 0.39
CA GLU A 30 -3.05 13.19 1.01
C GLU A 30 -4.29 13.62 0.21
N ASN A 31 -4.34 14.88 -0.22
CA ASN A 31 -5.46 15.40 -0.99
C ASN A 31 -5.58 14.70 -2.35
N LEU A 32 -4.44 14.47 -3.02
CA LEU A 32 -4.41 13.73 -4.28
C LEU A 32 -4.91 12.29 -4.09
N TYR A 33 -4.47 11.62 -3.02
CA TYR A 33 -4.92 10.26 -2.70
C TYR A 33 -6.43 10.21 -2.42
N LYS A 34 -6.96 11.12 -1.60
CA LYS A 34 -8.40 11.18 -1.28
C LYS A 34 -9.26 11.39 -2.53
N GLN A 35 -8.91 12.35 -3.37
CA GLN A 35 -9.61 12.59 -4.63
C GLN A 35 -9.58 11.36 -5.54
N ALA A 36 -8.46 10.63 -5.59
CA ALA A 36 -8.38 9.40 -6.36
C ALA A 36 -9.32 8.32 -5.82
N VAL A 37 -9.39 8.13 -4.49
CA VAL A 37 -10.29 7.17 -3.86
C VAL A 37 -11.76 7.49 -4.16
N GLU A 38 -12.15 8.77 -4.09
CA GLU A 38 -13.51 9.21 -4.43
C GLU A 38 -13.88 8.91 -5.88
N ILE A 39 -12.94 9.08 -6.82
CA ILE A 39 -13.15 8.75 -8.24
C ILE A 39 -13.25 7.23 -8.42
N LEU A 40 -12.40 6.44 -7.76
CA LEU A 40 -12.47 4.98 -7.83
C LEU A 40 -13.80 4.43 -7.30
N ALA A 41 -14.37 5.04 -6.26
CA ALA A 41 -15.68 4.66 -5.74
C ALA A 41 -16.81 4.82 -6.77
N GLN A 42 -16.70 5.80 -7.68
CA GLN A 42 -17.67 6.00 -8.76
C GLN A 42 -17.66 4.87 -9.80
N ALA A 43 -16.58 4.09 -9.86
CA ALA A 43 -16.46 2.97 -10.78
C ALA A 43 -17.06 1.65 -10.24
N GLU A 44 -17.42 1.58 -8.96
CA GLU A 44 -17.98 0.36 -8.35
C GLU A 44 -19.28 -0.15 -9.02
N PRO A 45 -20.25 0.71 -9.41
CA PRO A 45 -21.43 0.24 -10.14
C PRO A 45 -21.05 -0.42 -11.47
N ILE A 46 -20.03 0.11 -12.15
CA ILE A 46 -19.55 -0.45 -13.42
C ILE A 46 -18.95 -1.83 -13.19
N ILE A 47 -18.15 -2.02 -12.13
CA ILE A 47 -17.61 -3.35 -11.76
C ILE A 47 -18.74 -4.35 -11.54
N ARG A 48 -19.78 -3.97 -10.78
CA ARG A 48 -20.95 -4.84 -10.53
C ARG A 48 -21.68 -5.24 -11.81
N GLU A 49 -21.84 -4.30 -12.74
CA GLU A 49 -22.44 -4.60 -14.05
C GLU A 49 -21.55 -5.54 -14.87
N ILE A 50 -20.22 -5.35 -14.88
CA ILE A 50 -19.28 -6.27 -15.54
C ILE A 50 -19.37 -7.67 -14.91
N GLU A 51 -19.38 -7.78 -13.59
CA GLU A 51 -19.53 -9.06 -12.89
C GLU A 51 -20.84 -9.78 -13.26
N ALA A 52 -21.96 -9.05 -13.31
CA ALA A 52 -23.24 -9.60 -13.73
C ALA A 52 -23.23 -10.06 -15.21
N SER A 53 -22.59 -9.30 -16.09
CA SER A 53 -22.41 -9.68 -17.49
C SER A 53 -21.48 -10.89 -17.65
N LEU A 54 -20.46 -11.06 -16.81
CA LEU A 54 -19.59 -12.25 -16.81
C LEU A 54 -20.30 -13.49 -16.25
N ALA A 55 -21.20 -13.30 -15.28
CA ALA A 55 -22.01 -14.38 -14.69
C ALA A 55 -23.17 -14.83 -15.60
N SER A 56 -23.42 -14.13 -16.70
CA SER A 56 -24.42 -14.46 -17.71
C SER A 56 -23.76 -14.69 -19.07
N ASP A 57 -24.45 -15.33 -20.02
CA ASP A 57 -23.94 -15.49 -21.39
C ASP A 57 -24.05 -14.18 -22.23
N GLN A 58 -24.27 -13.03 -21.59
CA GLN A 58 -24.49 -11.72 -22.24
C GLN A 58 -23.18 -10.90 -22.32
N GLN A 59 -22.19 -11.47 -23.00
CA GLN A 59 -20.84 -10.88 -23.06
C GLN A 59 -20.70 -9.75 -24.10
N ALA A 60 -21.71 -9.51 -24.95
CA ALA A 60 -21.65 -8.54 -26.05
C ALA A 60 -21.31 -7.11 -25.59
N ASN A 61 -21.68 -6.73 -24.36
CA ASN A 61 -21.44 -5.40 -23.81
C ASN A 61 -20.14 -5.28 -23.00
N LEU A 62 -19.42 -6.38 -22.74
CA LEU A 62 -18.20 -6.37 -21.91
C LEU A 62 -17.11 -5.41 -22.43
N PRO A 63 -16.83 -5.32 -23.75
CA PRO A 63 -15.84 -4.38 -24.24
C PRO A 63 -16.19 -2.92 -23.92
N PHE A 64 -17.45 -2.52 -24.19
CA PHE A 64 -17.93 -1.17 -23.91
C PHE A 64 -17.86 -0.83 -22.40
N MET A 65 -18.20 -1.79 -21.56
CA MET A 65 -18.17 -1.62 -20.10
C MET A 65 -16.75 -1.53 -19.56
N SER A 66 -15.82 -2.29 -20.15
CA SER A 66 -14.40 -2.22 -19.84
C SER A 66 -13.80 -0.87 -20.26
N ASP A 67 -14.16 -0.37 -21.44
CA ASP A 67 -13.76 0.97 -21.91
C ASP A 67 -14.30 2.07 -21.01
N ARG A 68 -15.58 1.98 -20.63
CA ARG A 68 -16.23 2.92 -19.70
C ARG A 68 -15.53 2.91 -18.35
N TYR A 69 -15.25 1.72 -17.79
CA TYR A 69 -14.51 1.59 -16.54
C TYR A 69 -13.14 2.27 -16.62
N GLY A 70 -12.37 1.98 -17.69
CA GLY A 70 -11.07 2.59 -17.93
C GLY A 70 -11.12 4.11 -17.99
N GLN A 71 -12.09 4.67 -18.72
CA GLN A 71 -12.32 6.12 -18.80
C GLN A 71 -12.69 6.73 -17.44
N THR A 72 -13.53 6.06 -16.66
CA THR A 72 -13.95 6.52 -15.33
C THR A 72 -12.77 6.57 -14.35
N ILE A 73 -11.88 5.58 -14.36
CA ILE A 73 -10.77 5.53 -13.38
C ILE A 73 -9.53 6.30 -13.82
N LEU A 74 -9.41 6.68 -15.10
CA LEU A 74 -8.22 7.37 -15.62
C LEU A 74 -7.82 8.62 -14.80
N PRO A 75 -8.75 9.52 -14.40
CA PRO A 75 -8.40 10.65 -13.55
C PRO A 75 -7.90 10.24 -12.15
N ALA A 76 -8.36 9.10 -11.61
CA ALA A 76 -7.83 8.55 -10.36
C ALA A 76 -6.40 8.06 -10.54
N VAL A 77 -6.12 7.34 -11.64
CA VAL A 77 -4.77 6.86 -11.97
C VAL A 77 -3.78 8.01 -12.04
N GLN A 78 -4.11 9.10 -12.73
CA GLN A 78 -3.24 10.29 -12.84
C GLN A 78 -2.95 10.93 -11.47
N LYS A 79 -3.94 11.00 -10.59
CA LYS A 79 -3.76 11.52 -9.23
C LYS A 79 -2.90 10.60 -8.37
N LEU A 80 -3.10 9.29 -8.48
CA LEU A 80 -2.28 8.29 -7.79
C LEU A 80 -0.83 8.30 -8.29
N GLU A 81 -0.60 8.44 -9.59
CA GLU A 81 0.73 8.60 -10.17
C GLU A 81 1.43 9.83 -9.60
N LYS A 82 0.75 10.98 -9.58
CA LYS A 82 1.29 12.20 -8.98
C LYS A 82 1.59 12.03 -7.49
N ALA A 83 0.65 11.51 -6.70
CA ALA A 83 0.87 11.28 -5.26
C ALA A 83 1.97 10.24 -5.00
N SER A 84 2.10 9.21 -5.85
CA SER A 84 3.15 8.19 -5.79
C SER A 84 4.53 8.77 -6.07
N GLN A 85 4.65 9.65 -7.05
CA GLN A 85 5.89 10.39 -7.36
C GLN A 85 6.31 11.29 -6.20
N LEU A 86 5.33 11.89 -5.52
CA LEU A 86 5.54 12.70 -4.32
C LEU A 86 5.76 11.88 -3.03
N GLY A 87 5.84 10.55 -3.13
CA GLY A 87 6.23 9.68 -2.03
C GLY A 87 5.09 9.08 -1.21
N SER A 88 3.81 9.26 -1.56
CA SER A 88 2.72 8.66 -0.79
C SER A 88 2.71 7.13 -0.86
N ALA A 89 2.98 6.46 0.27
CA ALA A 89 2.92 5.00 0.37
C ALA A 89 1.52 4.43 0.04
N LYS A 90 0.46 5.12 0.48
CA LYS A 90 -0.94 4.77 0.16
C LYS A 90 -1.22 4.85 -1.33
N ALA A 91 -0.74 5.91 -1.99
CA ALA A 91 -0.94 6.07 -3.43
C ALA A 91 -0.14 5.05 -4.24
N GLN A 92 1.10 4.76 -3.82
CA GLN A 92 1.92 3.70 -4.43
C GLN A 92 1.21 2.35 -4.34
N TYR A 93 0.68 1.98 -3.18
CA TYR A 93 -0.09 0.75 -2.99
C TYR A 93 -1.34 0.70 -3.88
N ARG A 94 -2.15 1.76 -3.87
CA ARG A 94 -3.40 1.80 -4.64
C ARG A 94 -3.16 1.77 -6.14
N LEU A 95 -2.10 2.45 -6.62
CA LEU A 95 -1.70 2.41 -8.02
C LEU A 95 -1.20 1.01 -8.41
N ALA A 96 -0.45 0.35 -7.54
CA ALA A 96 0.05 -1.00 -7.77
C ALA A 96 -1.08 -2.02 -7.94
N LEU A 97 -2.16 -1.93 -7.14
CA LEU A 97 -3.36 -2.77 -7.33
C LEU A 97 -4.02 -2.59 -8.70
N ILE A 98 -4.05 -1.36 -9.22
CA ILE A 98 -4.58 -1.08 -10.56
C ILE A 98 -3.64 -1.66 -11.63
N TYR A 99 -2.34 -1.41 -11.51
CA TYR A 99 -1.34 -1.89 -12.47
C TYR A 99 -1.23 -3.41 -12.49
N GLU A 100 -1.43 -4.06 -11.36
CA GLU A 100 -1.43 -5.51 -11.26
C GLU A 100 -2.56 -6.18 -12.05
N ALA A 101 -3.69 -5.49 -12.21
CA ALA A 101 -4.80 -5.95 -13.06
C ALA A 101 -4.52 -5.77 -14.57
N LEU A 102 -3.40 -5.13 -14.94
CA LEU A 102 -3.02 -4.86 -16.32
C LEU A 102 -1.85 -5.79 -16.73
N PRO A 103 -2.00 -6.64 -17.78
CA PRO A 103 -0.99 -7.64 -18.16
C PRO A 103 0.43 -7.08 -18.32
N ASP A 104 0.57 -5.92 -18.96
CA ASP A 104 1.88 -5.34 -19.29
C ASP A 104 2.49 -4.48 -18.18
N ARG A 105 1.84 -4.40 -17.01
CA ARG A 105 2.26 -3.53 -15.89
C ARG A 105 2.64 -4.29 -14.63
N ALA A 106 2.68 -5.62 -14.66
CA ALA A 106 3.02 -6.46 -13.50
C ALA A 106 4.36 -6.05 -12.83
N LYS A 107 5.41 -5.79 -13.62
CA LYS A 107 6.70 -5.32 -13.09
C LYS A 107 6.59 -3.96 -12.38
N ALA A 108 5.88 -3.01 -13.00
CA ALA A 108 5.66 -1.69 -12.42
C ALA A 108 4.82 -1.75 -11.14
N ALA A 109 3.83 -2.65 -11.06
CA ALA A 109 3.07 -2.92 -9.84
C ALA A 109 4.00 -3.39 -8.71
N CYS A 110 4.91 -4.33 -9.00
CA CYS A 110 5.87 -4.83 -8.01
C CYS A 110 6.84 -3.77 -7.51
N GLU A 111 7.33 -2.89 -8.38
CA GLU A 111 8.17 -1.77 -8.00
C GLU A 111 7.42 -0.78 -7.07
N LEU A 112 6.15 -0.51 -7.36
CA LEU A 112 5.30 0.34 -6.53
C LEU A 112 4.99 -0.29 -5.17
N TYR A 113 4.65 -1.58 -5.13
CA TYR A 113 4.48 -2.30 -3.87
C TYR A 113 5.75 -2.26 -3.02
N ASN A 114 6.93 -2.47 -3.62
CA ASN A 114 8.20 -2.41 -2.90
C ASN A 114 8.48 -1.02 -2.32
N ARG A 115 8.27 0.05 -3.11
CA ARG A 115 8.42 1.43 -2.62
C ARG A 115 7.48 1.75 -1.46
N SER A 116 6.25 1.23 -1.51
CA SER A 116 5.26 1.42 -0.44
C SER A 116 5.64 0.62 0.82
N ALA A 117 6.05 -0.63 0.65
CA ALA A 117 6.50 -1.49 1.75
C ALA A 117 7.76 -0.97 2.44
N LYS A 118 8.69 -0.36 1.70
CA LYS A 118 9.90 0.29 2.26
C LYS A 118 9.57 1.45 3.20
N GLN A 119 8.38 2.02 3.08
CA GLN A 119 7.83 3.03 4.00
C GLN A 119 6.97 2.42 5.11
N ALA A 120 7.10 1.11 5.34
CA ALA A 120 6.38 0.34 6.35
C ALA A 120 4.86 0.23 6.15
N PHE A 121 4.35 0.45 4.93
CA PHE A 121 2.93 0.31 4.66
C PHE A 121 2.54 -1.18 4.53
N ALA A 122 1.97 -1.74 5.60
CA ALA A 122 1.64 -3.16 5.72
C ALA A 122 0.87 -3.77 4.54
N PRO A 123 -0.16 -3.11 3.96
CA PRO A 123 -0.88 -3.67 2.80
C PRO A 123 0.03 -4.00 1.61
N ALA A 124 1.04 -3.17 1.36
CA ALA A 124 1.99 -3.39 0.29
C ALA A 124 2.96 -4.54 0.59
N ALA A 125 3.45 -4.62 1.84
CA ALA A 125 4.34 -5.70 2.25
C ALA A 125 3.65 -7.08 2.16
N VAL A 126 2.36 -7.15 2.53
CA VAL A 126 1.54 -8.34 2.35
C VAL A 126 1.37 -8.70 0.88
N ARG A 127 1.07 -7.71 0.02
CA ARG A 127 0.80 -7.96 -1.40
C ARG A 127 2.04 -8.40 -2.18
N LEU A 128 3.24 -7.89 -1.82
CA LEU A 128 4.51 -8.32 -2.44
C LEU A 128 4.69 -9.84 -2.45
N ALA A 129 4.49 -10.50 -1.30
CA ALA A 129 4.65 -11.95 -1.21
C ALA A 129 3.61 -12.74 -1.99
N ALA A 130 2.45 -12.15 -2.27
CA ALA A 130 1.35 -12.82 -2.94
C ALA A 130 1.46 -12.76 -4.47
N SER A 131 2.06 -11.71 -5.05
CA SER A 131 2.01 -11.50 -6.51
C SER A 131 3.30 -11.08 -7.20
N CYS A 132 4.38 -10.83 -6.47
CA CYS A 132 5.65 -10.45 -7.07
C CYS A 132 6.64 -11.61 -7.04
N ILE A 133 6.80 -12.29 -8.17
CA ILE A 133 7.83 -13.31 -8.38
C ILE A 133 9.21 -12.68 -8.12
N GLY A 134 10.05 -13.35 -7.32
CA GLY A 134 11.36 -12.84 -6.92
C GLY A 134 11.40 -12.12 -5.57
N TYR A 135 10.25 -11.80 -4.96
CA TYR A 135 10.15 -11.53 -3.52
C TYR A 135 9.97 -12.84 -2.75
N GLU A 136 10.75 -13.86 -3.14
CA GLU A 136 10.93 -15.05 -2.34
C GLU A 136 11.46 -14.62 -0.96
N PRO A 137 11.10 -15.34 0.11
CA PRO A 137 11.46 -14.91 1.45
C PRO A 137 12.97 -14.84 1.58
N ASN A 138 13.45 -13.62 1.74
CA ASN A 138 14.85 -13.28 1.89
C ASN A 138 14.95 -12.24 3.01
N PRO A 139 16.15 -11.98 3.55
CA PRO A 139 16.31 -11.03 4.64
C PRO A 139 15.79 -9.62 4.35
N GLU A 140 15.81 -9.15 3.09
CA GLU A 140 15.23 -7.85 2.73
C GLU A 140 13.71 -7.86 2.91
N TYR A 141 13.02 -8.90 2.43
CA TYR A 141 11.58 -9.04 2.61
C TYR A 141 11.19 -9.22 4.08
N GLU A 142 11.97 -9.96 4.85
CA GLU A 142 11.76 -10.10 6.31
C GLU A 142 11.82 -8.74 7.01
N ALA A 143 12.81 -7.92 6.67
CA ALA A 143 12.95 -6.58 7.20
C ALA A 143 11.75 -5.67 6.84
N LEU A 144 11.16 -5.83 5.64
CA LEU A 144 9.95 -5.11 5.26
C LEU A 144 8.76 -5.48 6.16
N LEU A 145 8.57 -6.77 6.43
CA LEU A 145 7.52 -7.26 7.32
C LEU A 145 7.72 -6.76 8.76
N GLU A 146 8.95 -6.82 9.27
CA GLU A 146 9.27 -6.32 10.61
C GLU A 146 9.01 -4.83 10.75
N ASN A 147 9.45 -4.04 9.76
CA ASN A 147 9.24 -2.61 9.74
C ASN A 147 7.73 -2.29 9.72
N ALA A 148 6.95 -2.99 8.88
CA ALA A 148 5.50 -2.84 8.82
C ALA A 148 4.81 -3.14 10.15
N VAL A 149 5.24 -4.17 10.90
CA VAL A 149 4.73 -4.42 12.27
C VAL A 149 5.11 -3.25 13.20
N SER A 150 6.36 -2.80 13.16
CA SER A 150 6.85 -1.75 14.07
C SER A 150 6.17 -0.39 13.87
N GLN A 151 5.74 -0.10 12.64
CA GLN A 151 5.13 1.19 12.25
C GLN A 151 3.63 1.06 11.98
N ILE A 152 2.98 -0.05 12.34
CA ILE A 152 1.57 -0.30 11.93
C ILE A 152 0.63 0.85 12.31
N ASN A 153 0.83 1.44 13.50
CA ASN A 153 0.02 2.54 14.01
C ASN A 153 0.29 3.88 13.30
N HIS A 154 1.45 4.05 12.63
CA HIS A 154 1.72 5.24 11.82
C HIS A 154 0.67 5.44 10.72
N TYR A 155 0.10 4.34 10.23
CA TYR A 155 -0.92 4.32 9.18
C TYR A 155 -2.32 3.99 9.69
N GLU A 156 -2.62 4.08 10.98
CA GLU A 156 -3.93 3.69 11.54
C GLU A 156 -5.11 4.38 10.80
N ASN A 157 -4.98 5.69 10.53
CA ASN A 157 -5.99 6.46 9.79
C ASN A 157 -6.06 6.18 8.28
N ALA A 158 -5.21 5.28 7.76
CA ALA A 158 -5.24 4.83 6.38
C ALA A 158 -6.24 3.70 6.17
N TYR A 159 -6.66 3.01 7.22
CA TYR A 159 -7.51 1.81 7.10
C TYR A 159 -9.00 2.18 7.07
N PRO A 160 -9.83 1.34 6.42
CA PRO A 160 -9.48 0.10 5.73
C PRO A 160 -8.80 0.33 4.37
N GLN A 161 -8.11 -0.70 3.87
CA GLN A 161 -7.46 -0.69 2.56
C GLN A 161 -7.98 -1.83 1.69
N PRO A 162 -8.12 -1.60 0.36
CA PRO A 162 -8.57 -2.64 -0.56
C PRO A 162 -7.55 -3.77 -0.61
N THR A 163 -7.99 -5.00 -0.78
CA THR A 163 -7.11 -6.16 -0.99
C THR A 163 -7.83 -7.22 -1.82
N VAL A 164 -7.08 -8.05 -2.54
CA VAL A 164 -7.67 -9.13 -3.36
C VAL A 164 -8.08 -10.31 -2.49
N ARG A 165 -7.17 -10.78 -1.62
CA ARG A 165 -7.42 -11.88 -0.70
C ARG A 165 -6.42 -11.83 0.46
N LEU A 166 -6.92 -11.92 1.69
CA LEU A 166 -6.13 -12.21 2.89
C LEU A 166 -6.56 -13.58 3.45
N GLU A 167 -5.59 -14.42 3.83
CA GLU A 167 -5.86 -15.72 4.46
C GLU A 167 -6.52 -15.57 5.83
N CYS A 168 -6.25 -14.47 6.52
CA CYS A 168 -6.83 -14.16 7.81
C CYS A 168 -8.21 -13.48 7.75
N MET A 169 -8.77 -13.24 6.56
CA MET A 169 -10.15 -12.71 6.45
C MET A 169 -11.18 -13.83 6.34
N LYS A 170 -12.26 -13.74 7.13
CA LYS A 170 -13.35 -14.72 7.16
C LYS A 170 -14.24 -14.68 5.90
N VAL A 171 -14.42 -13.48 5.33
CA VAL A 171 -15.27 -13.28 4.16
C VAL A 171 -14.39 -13.31 2.91
N PRO A 172 -14.50 -14.33 2.03
CA PRO A 172 -13.72 -14.37 0.78
C PRO A 172 -14.13 -13.21 -0.15
N PRO A 173 -13.26 -12.83 -1.12
CA PRO A 173 -13.64 -11.82 -2.10
C PRO A 173 -14.85 -12.31 -2.92
N SER A 174 -15.74 -11.38 -3.29
CA SER A 174 -16.87 -11.67 -4.17
C SER A 174 -16.56 -11.14 -5.57
N GLY A 175 -16.43 -12.05 -6.54
CA GLY A 175 -16.12 -11.68 -7.92
C GLY A 175 -14.78 -10.95 -8.07
N MET A 176 -14.83 -9.81 -8.73
CA MET A 176 -13.73 -8.88 -9.01
C MET A 176 -13.63 -7.75 -7.97
N GLN A 177 -14.57 -7.65 -7.03
CA GLN A 177 -14.52 -6.63 -5.99
C GLN A 177 -13.40 -6.91 -4.97
N TYR A 178 -12.74 -5.83 -4.56
CA TYR A 178 -11.79 -5.88 -3.46
C TYR A 178 -12.51 -6.18 -2.14
N GLN A 179 -11.83 -6.96 -1.28
CA GLN A 179 -12.09 -6.93 0.16
C GLN A 179 -11.58 -5.61 0.74
N TRP A 180 -12.13 -5.21 1.89
CA TRP A 180 -11.63 -4.07 2.65
C TRP A 180 -11.04 -4.55 3.97
N GLY A 181 -9.71 -4.63 4.03
CA GLY A 181 -8.97 -5.10 5.20
C GLY A 181 -8.76 -3.99 6.22
N SER A 182 -9.03 -4.27 7.50
CA SER A 182 -8.66 -3.42 8.63
C SER A 182 -7.17 -3.49 8.93
N MET A 183 -6.68 -2.59 9.79
CA MET A 183 -5.30 -2.64 10.27
C MET A 183 -4.95 -4.00 10.88
N ASN A 184 -5.86 -4.56 11.69
CA ASN A 184 -5.66 -5.86 12.34
C ASN A 184 -5.65 -7.02 11.35
N ASP A 185 -6.42 -6.95 10.26
CA ASP A 185 -6.43 -7.98 9.22
C ASP A 185 -5.06 -8.07 8.51
N PHE A 186 -4.48 -6.92 8.16
CA PHE A 186 -3.15 -6.89 7.56
C PHE A 186 -2.05 -7.30 8.55
N LEU A 187 -2.17 -6.90 9.82
CA LEU A 187 -1.21 -7.30 10.84
C LEU A 187 -1.27 -8.81 11.12
N ALA A 188 -2.46 -9.40 11.15
CA ALA A 188 -2.65 -10.85 11.27
C ALA A 188 -2.02 -11.58 10.07
N GLU A 189 -2.23 -11.07 8.86
CA GLU A 189 -1.64 -11.63 7.64
C GLU A 189 -0.10 -11.59 7.68
N ILE A 190 0.49 -10.49 8.17
CA ILE A 190 1.95 -10.38 8.35
C ILE A 190 2.47 -11.46 9.29
N TYR A 191 1.77 -11.76 10.40
CA TYR A 191 2.19 -12.84 11.29
C TYR A 191 2.08 -14.23 10.64
N ILE A 192 1.09 -14.47 9.77
CA ILE A 192 1.05 -15.69 8.95
C ILE A 192 2.25 -15.77 8.01
N LEU A 193 2.58 -14.68 7.33
CA LEU A 193 3.74 -14.62 6.42
C LEU A 193 5.05 -14.87 7.18
N GLN A 194 5.23 -14.25 8.35
CA GLN A 194 6.39 -14.51 9.21
C GLN A 194 6.47 -15.98 9.63
N ALA A 195 5.34 -16.59 10.02
CA ALA A 195 5.29 -17.97 10.49
C ALA A 195 5.55 -19.00 9.38
N THR A 196 5.18 -18.70 8.14
CA THR A 196 5.15 -19.68 7.04
C THR A 196 6.23 -19.49 6.00
N ARG A 197 6.80 -18.29 5.91
CA ARG A 197 7.71 -17.93 4.82
C ARG A 197 9.07 -17.44 5.32
N THR A 198 9.22 -17.02 6.57
CA THR A 198 10.45 -16.38 7.06
C THR A 198 11.22 -17.23 8.06
N SER A 199 12.46 -16.83 8.32
CA SER A 199 13.34 -17.40 9.36
C SER A 199 12.69 -17.41 10.75
N LYS A 200 11.82 -16.43 11.07
CA LYS A 200 11.05 -16.42 12.34
C LYS A 200 10.17 -17.66 12.52
N GLY A 201 9.71 -18.24 11.42
CA GLY A 201 8.91 -19.45 11.42
C GLY A 201 9.72 -20.75 11.53
N GLU A 202 11.04 -20.72 11.69
CA GLU A 202 11.84 -21.96 11.72
C GLU A 202 11.61 -22.77 13.00
N SER A 203 11.57 -22.11 14.16
CA SER A 203 11.26 -22.77 15.43
C SER A 203 9.77 -23.07 15.55
N ARG A 204 9.43 -24.29 16.00
CA ARG A 204 8.04 -24.68 16.30
C ARG A 204 7.39 -23.73 17.33
N GLU A 205 8.16 -23.30 18.32
CA GLU A 205 7.68 -22.40 19.37
C GLU A 205 7.37 -21.01 18.81
N GLU A 206 8.29 -20.42 18.06
CA GLU A 206 8.09 -19.07 17.50
C GLU A 206 6.99 -19.06 16.44
N LYS A 207 6.93 -20.10 15.59
CA LYS A 207 5.82 -20.32 14.65
C LYS A 207 4.48 -20.37 15.36
N ARG A 208 4.39 -21.09 16.50
CA ARG A 208 3.17 -21.15 17.31
C ARG A 208 2.81 -19.77 17.87
N ARG A 209 3.76 -19.02 18.42
CA ARG A 209 3.55 -17.66 18.94
C ARG A 209 3.03 -16.71 17.86
N LEU A 210 3.54 -16.80 16.64
CA LEU A 210 3.07 -15.99 15.51
C LEU A 210 1.63 -16.32 15.14
N TYR A 211 1.24 -17.60 15.13
CA TYR A 211 -0.16 -17.98 14.94
C TYR A 211 -1.06 -17.49 16.08
N GLU A 212 -0.61 -17.57 17.34
CA GLU A 212 -1.36 -17.03 18.49
C GLU A 212 -1.59 -15.51 18.34
N LYS A 213 -0.59 -14.76 17.89
CA LYS A 213 -0.73 -13.33 17.59
C LYS A 213 -1.73 -13.06 16.46
N ALA A 214 -1.64 -13.80 15.35
CA ALA A 214 -2.59 -13.65 14.23
C ALA A 214 -4.04 -13.95 14.67
N PHE A 215 -4.24 -15.02 15.43
CA PHE A 215 -5.55 -15.39 15.96
C PHE A 215 -6.11 -14.32 16.91
N ALA A 216 -5.29 -13.77 17.81
CA ALA A 216 -5.74 -12.76 18.76
C ALA A 216 -6.19 -11.44 18.11
N LEU A 217 -5.73 -11.12 16.90
CA LEU A 217 -6.04 -9.86 16.22
C LEU A 217 -7.40 -9.84 15.52
N ASN A 218 -7.78 -10.94 14.87
CA ASN A 218 -8.98 -10.99 14.05
C ASN A 218 -9.63 -12.38 13.96
N GLU A 219 -9.30 -13.29 14.90
CA GLU A 219 -9.76 -14.68 14.89
C GLU A 219 -9.41 -15.37 13.56
N CYS A 220 -8.18 -15.17 13.08
CA CYS A 220 -7.69 -15.70 11.81
C CYS A 220 -7.94 -17.22 11.70
N ASN A 221 -8.86 -17.63 10.84
CA ASN A 221 -9.22 -19.04 10.62
C ASN A 221 -8.01 -19.89 10.19
N TYR A 222 -7.07 -19.30 9.42
CA TYR A 222 -5.84 -19.99 9.05
C TYR A 222 -5.00 -20.33 10.30
N ALA A 223 -4.79 -19.35 11.18
CA ALA A 223 -4.03 -19.53 12.42
C ALA A 223 -4.68 -20.56 13.34
N GLU A 224 -6.00 -20.48 13.54
CA GLU A 224 -6.77 -21.41 14.36
C GLU A 224 -6.53 -22.87 13.95
N ARG A 225 -6.66 -23.17 12.64
CA ARG A 225 -6.42 -24.52 12.11
C ARG A 225 -4.98 -25.00 12.30
N ARG A 226 -4.01 -24.08 12.37
CA ARG A 226 -2.60 -24.41 12.61
C ARG A 226 -2.29 -24.63 14.09
N LEU A 227 -2.98 -23.94 14.99
CA LEU A 227 -2.82 -24.08 16.45
C LEU A 227 -3.45 -25.37 17.01
N ALA A 228 -4.45 -25.91 16.30
CA ALA A 228 -5.11 -27.16 16.65
C ALA A 228 -4.33 -28.44 16.27
N ARG A 229 -3.15 -28.31 15.66
CA ARG A 229 -2.28 -29.43 15.22
C ARG A 229 -0.99 -29.48 16.04
#